data_AF-A0A381I6M6-F1
#
_entry.id   AF-A0A381I6M6-F1
#
_cell.length_a   1.000
_cell.length_b   1.000
_cell.length_c   1.000
_cell.angle_alpha   90.00
_cell.angle_beta   90.00
_cell.angle_gamma   90.00
#
_symmetry.space_group_name_H-M   'P 1'
#
loop_
_entity.id
_entity.type
_entity.pdbx_description
1 polymer ?
#
loop_
_entity_poly.entity_id
_entity_poly.type
_entity_poly.pdbx_seq_one_letter_code
_entity_poly.pdbx_strand_id
1 'polypeptide(L)'
;MERKNKVVNQLISGIEFLFEKRGVNLVNGFGKLIDKNTIEVTKDDGTVETIKADKIILANGSVPVVPRMFPYDGKVVITSDEVLGLEEIPESMLIVGGGVIGCEIGQFFRALGTEVTIV
;
A
#
# COMPACT_ATOMS: atom_id res chain seq x y z
N MET A 1 1.82 13.43 -11.34
CA MET A 1 1.03 12.35 -10.68
C MET A 1 0.17 11.52 -11.63
N GLU A 2 -0.50 12.13 -12.61
CA GLU A 2 -1.38 11.43 -13.56
C GLU A 2 -0.77 10.21 -14.25
N ARG A 3 0.46 10.34 -14.79
CA ARG A 3 1.17 9.22 -15.44
C ARG A 3 1.36 8.01 -14.49
N LYS A 4 1.71 8.25 -13.23
CA LYS A 4 1.87 7.18 -12.22
C LYS A 4 0.57 6.42 -12.05
N ASN A 5 -0.53 7.15 -11.81
CA ASN A 5 -1.84 6.54 -11.57
C ASN A 5 -2.33 5.76 -12.81
N LYS A 6 -2.06 6.26 -14.02
CA LYS A 6 -2.35 5.52 -15.26
C LYS A 6 -1.61 4.17 -15.33
N VAL A 7 -0.31 4.17 -15.00
CA VAL A 7 0.49 2.93 -14.98
C VAL A 7 -0.03 1.96 -13.91
N VAL A 8 -0.32 2.45 -12.71
CA VAL A 8 -0.87 1.63 -11.61
C VAL A 8 -2.19 0.99 -12.03
N ASN A 9 -3.13 1.77 -12.57
CA ASN A 9 -4.43 1.27 -13.02
C ASN A 9 -4.30 0.24 -14.14
N GLN A 10 -3.40 0.47 -15.10
CA GLN A 10 -3.13 -0.49 -16.18
C GLN A 10 -2.65 -1.85 -15.62
N LEU A 11 -1.79 -1.84 -14.61
CA LEU A 11 -1.28 -3.06 -13.98
C LEU A 11 -2.37 -3.77 -13.17
N ILE A 12 -3.19 -3.02 -12.42
CA ILE A 12 -4.32 -3.56 -11.65
C ILE A 12 -5.30 -4.28 -12.57
N SER A 13 -5.78 -3.61 -13.63
CA SER A 13 -6.71 -4.24 -14.58
C SER A 13 -6.11 -5.44 -15.29
N GLY A 14 -4.79 -5.44 -15.52
CA GLY A 14 -4.07 -6.60 -16.05
C GLY A 14 -4.14 -7.81 -15.12
N ILE A 15 -4.04 -7.60 -13.80
CA ILE A 15 -4.15 -8.68 -12.80
C ILE A 15 -5.60 -9.20 -12.71
N GLU A 16 -6.59 -8.31 -12.70
CA GLU A 16 -8.01 -8.70 -12.69
C GLU A 16 -8.37 -9.59 -13.89
N PHE A 17 -7.91 -9.18 -15.08
CA PHE A 17 -8.04 -9.98 -16.30
C PHE A 17 -7.39 -11.37 -16.18
N LEU A 18 -6.21 -11.46 -15.53
CA LEU A 18 -5.54 -12.74 -15.31
C LEU A 18 -6.29 -13.64 -14.33
N PHE A 19 -6.94 -13.09 -13.31
CA PHE A 19 -7.80 -13.86 -12.40
C PHE A 19 -8.99 -14.45 -13.14
N GLU A 20 -9.74 -13.62 -13.89
CA GLU A 20 -10.89 -14.07 -14.67
C GLU A 20 -10.48 -15.17 -15.67
N LYS A 21 -9.43 -14.94 -16.46
CA LYS A 21 -8.93 -15.89 -17.45
C LYS A 21 -8.51 -17.24 -16.84
N ARG A 22 -8.10 -17.25 -15.58
CA ARG A 22 -7.68 -18.46 -14.84
C ARG A 22 -8.80 -19.06 -13.98
N GLY A 23 -10.02 -18.51 -14.02
CA GLY A 23 -11.14 -18.98 -13.22
C GLY A 23 -10.96 -18.74 -11.71
N VAL A 24 -10.14 -17.75 -11.34
CA VAL A 24 -9.96 -17.34 -9.94
C VAL A 24 -11.10 -16.40 -9.56
N ASN A 25 -11.87 -16.77 -8.53
CA ASN A 25 -12.90 -15.90 -8.00
C ASN A 25 -12.29 -14.82 -7.12
N LEU A 26 -12.38 -13.56 -7.54
CA LEU A 26 -11.96 -12.40 -6.75
C LEU A 26 -13.10 -11.96 -5.84
N VAL A 27 -12.85 -11.97 -4.54
CA VAL A 27 -13.79 -11.47 -3.53
C VAL A 27 -13.22 -10.22 -2.89
N ASN A 28 -13.87 -9.08 -3.12
CA ASN A 28 -13.48 -7.80 -2.54
C ASN A 28 -14.06 -7.66 -1.13
N GLY A 29 -13.18 -7.48 -0.14
CA GLY A 29 -13.55 -7.27 1.26
C GLY A 29 -12.42 -7.62 2.22
N PHE A 30 -12.65 -7.37 3.50
CA PHE A 30 -11.70 -7.73 4.56
C PHE A 30 -11.91 -9.18 5.00
N GLY A 31 -10.94 -10.04 4.68
CA GLY A 31 -10.95 -11.45 5.05
C GLY A 31 -10.39 -11.69 6.46
N LYS A 32 -11.19 -12.33 7.31
CA LYS A 32 -10.82 -12.74 8.66
C LYS A 32 -10.93 -14.26 8.79
N LEU A 33 -9.83 -14.89 9.20
CA LEU A 33 -9.84 -16.32 9.53
C LEU A 33 -10.60 -16.52 10.85
N ILE A 34 -11.74 -17.19 10.80
CA ILE A 34 -12.57 -17.46 11.99
C ILE A 34 -12.34 -18.87 12.56
N ASP A 35 -11.91 -19.81 11.72
CA ASP A 35 -11.45 -21.13 12.12
C ASP A 35 -10.45 -21.69 11.09
N LYS A 36 -10.04 -22.96 11.22
CA LYS A 36 -9.04 -23.60 10.35
C LYS A 36 -9.38 -23.58 8.85
N ASN A 37 -10.67 -23.56 8.50
CA ASN A 37 -11.16 -23.79 7.14
C ASN A 37 -12.19 -22.75 6.68
N THR A 38 -12.46 -21.74 7.50
CA THR A 38 -13.51 -20.76 7.25
C THR A 38 -12.97 -19.33 7.35
N ILE A 39 -13.24 -18.54 6.30
CA ILE A 39 -12.96 -17.12 6.22
C ILE A 39 -14.28 -16.35 6.24
N GLU A 40 -14.39 -15.38 7.13
CA GLU A 40 -15.42 -14.35 7.09
C GLU A 40 -14.92 -13.18 6.23
N VAL A 41 -15.72 -12.72 5.27
CA VAL A 41 -15.39 -11.58 4.42
C VAL A 41 -16.40 -10.48 4.67
N THR A 42 -15.92 -9.35 5.18
CA THR A 42 -16.72 -8.13 5.33
C THR A 42 -16.52 -7.25 4.10
N LYS A 43 -17.60 -6.99 3.36
CA LYS A 43 -17.60 -6.12 2.17
C LYS A 43 -17.68 -4.64 2.57
N ASP A 44 -17.43 -3.75 1.61
CA ASP A 44 -17.42 -2.30 1.84
C ASP A 44 -18.79 -1.75 2.27
N ASP A 45 -19.88 -2.41 1.90
CA ASP A 45 -21.26 -2.08 2.31
C ASP A 45 -21.62 -2.62 3.71
N GLY A 46 -20.65 -3.26 4.40
CA GLY A 46 -20.83 -3.88 5.71
C GLY A 46 -21.48 -5.26 5.67
N THR A 47 -21.85 -5.77 4.50
CA THR A 47 -22.35 -7.14 4.38
C THR A 47 -21.25 -8.15 4.67
N VAL A 48 -21.63 -9.28 5.27
CA VAL A 48 -20.70 -10.33 5.66
C VAL A 48 -21.07 -11.62 4.95
N GLU A 49 -20.08 -12.26 4.33
CA GLU A 49 -20.21 -13.59 3.75
C GLU A 49 -19.15 -14.53 4.31
N THR A 50 -19.43 -15.84 4.23
CA THR A 50 -18.54 -16.87 4.77
C THR A 50 -18.08 -17.78 3.64
N ILE A 51 -16.76 -17.96 3.53
CA ILE A 51 -16.12 -18.80 2.52
C ILE A 51 -15.43 -19.96 3.22
N LYS A 52 -15.73 -21.18 2.78
CA LYS A 52 -15.04 -22.39 3.23
C LYS A 52 -13.98 -22.79 2.21
N ALA A 53 -12.82 -23.21 2.70
CA ALA A 53 -11.72 -23.67 1.88
C ALA A 53 -10.98 -24.84 2.54
N ASP A 54 -10.54 -25.81 1.74
CA ASP A 54 -9.76 -26.95 2.23
C ASP A 54 -8.35 -26.54 2.70
N LYS A 55 -7.80 -25.50 2.07
CA LYS A 55 -6.48 -24.91 2.31
C LYS A 55 -6.56 -23.40 2.22
N ILE A 56 -5.80 -22.73 3.09
CA ILE A 56 -5.78 -21.28 3.20
C ILE A 56 -4.32 -20.82 3.20
N ILE A 57 -4.03 -19.79 2.40
CA ILE A 57 -2.73 -19.12 2.34
C ILE A 57 -2.93 -17.69 2.87
N LEU A 58 -2.19 -17.33 3.91
CA LEU A 58 -2.18 -15.96 4.44
C LEU A 58 -1.11 -15.15 3.71
N ALA A 59 -1.53 -14.11 3.00
CA ALA A 59 -0.67 -13.26 2.18
C ALA A 59 -0.99 -11.77 2.42
N ASN A 60 -1.20 -11.37 3.67
CA ASN A 60 -1.65 -10.03 4.07
C ASN A 60 -0.56 -8.93 4.03
N GLY A 61 0.68 -9.27 3.65
CA GLY A 61 1.77 -8.31 3.53
C GLY A 61 2.22 -7.67 4.85
N SER A 62 2.72 -6.44 4.75
CA SER A 62 3.24 -5.63 5.87
C SER A 62 2.80 -4.17 5.72
N VAL A 63 2.92 -3.40 6.79
CA VAL A 63 2.60 -1.96 6.81
C VAL A 63 3.81 -1.15 7.32
N PRO A 64 3.92 0.15 6.97
CA PRO A 64 4.97 1.01 7.49
C PRO A 64 4.98 1.05 9.02
N VAL A 65 6.17 1.04 9.61
CA VAL A 65 6.31 1.24 11.06
C VAL A 65 6.25 2.73 11.36
N VAL A 66 5.33 3.11 12.24
CA VAL A 66 5.18 4.49 12.71
C VAL A 66 5.44 4.53 14.22
N PRO A 67 6.67 4.85 14.66
CA PRO A 67 7.00 4.95 16.07
C PRO A 67 6.13 5.98 16.79
N ARG A 68 5.58 5.64 17.96
CA ARG A 68 4.70 6.51 18.76
C ARG A 68 5.29 7.88 19.11
N MET A 69 6.62 8.01 19.11
CA MET A 69 7.30 9.27 19.38
C MET A 69 7.22 10.26 18.22
N PHE A 70 6.90 9.81 17.01
CA PHE A 70 6.70 10.67 15.85
C PHE A 70 5.21 11.01 15.69
N PRO A 71 4.85 12.29 15.54
CA PRO A 71 3.46 12.72 15.41
C PRO A 71 2.97 12.52 13.97
N TYR A 72 2.81 11.26 13.55
CA TYR A 72 2.29 10.92 12.23
C TYR A 72 0.89 11.53 12.00
N ASP A 73 0.78 12.33 10.95
CA ASP A 73 -0.43 13.08 10.61
C ASP A 73 -0.89 12.89 9.16
N GLY A 74 -0.11 12.17 8.34
CA GLY A 74 -0.39 11.94 6.93
C GLY A 74 -0.30 13.20 6.07
N LYS A 75 0.26 14.30 6.59
CA LYS A 75 0.38 15.59 5.89
C LYS A 75 1.79 16.13 5.90
N VAL A 76 2.41 16.23 7.07
CA VAL A 76 3.78 16.71 7.28
C VAL A 76 4.69 15.56 7.69
N VAL A 77 4.24 14.75 8.65
CA VAL A 77 4.92 13.52 9.05
C VAL A 77 4.21 12.37 8.35
N ILE A 78 4.86 11.86 7.32
CA ILE A 78 4.30 10.91 6.35
C ILE A 78 5.14 9.64 6.23
N THR A 79 4.57 8.62 5.59
CA THR A 79 5.25 7.37 5.26
C THR A 79 5.47 7.26 3.74
N SER A 80 5.97 6.10 3.30
CA SER A 80 6.06 5.75 1.87
C SER A 80 4.72 5.76 1.15
N ASP A 81 3.61 5.62 1.88
CA ASP A 81 2.27 5.54 1.29
C ASP A 81 1.83 6.91 0.76
N GLU A 82 2.06 7.99 1.52
CA GLU A 82 1.66 9.34 1.14
C GLU A 82 2.70 10.05 0.26
N VAL A 83 3.99 9.75 0.43
CA VAL A 83 5.09 10.50 -0.22
C VAL A 83 5.03 10.44 -1.76
N LEU A 84 4.56 9.31 -2.30
CA LEU A 84 4.35 9.13 -3.73
C LEU A 84 3.10 9.85 -4.25
N GLY A 85 2.33 10.47 -3.34
CA GLY A 85 1.09 11.21 -3.55
C GLY A 85 1.22 12.73 -3.48
N LEU A 86 2.40 13.27 -3.15
CA LEU A 86 2.60 14.70 -2.95
C LEU A 86 2.24 15.53 -4.20
N GLU A 87 1.45 16.59 -4.00
CA GLU A 87 1.01 17.50 -5.07
C GLU A 87 2.07 18.54 -5.43
N GLU A 88 2.90 18.91 -4.45
CA GLU A 88 3.96 19.91 -4.57
C GLU A 88 5.32 19.31 -4.19
N ILE A 89 6.39 19.85 -4.79
CA ILE A 89 7.77 19.46 -4.46
C ILE A 89 8.19 20.24 -3.21
N PRO A 90 8.53 19.58 -2.10
CA PRO A 90 8.94 20.28 -0.89
C PRO A 90 10.32 20.91 -1.06
N GLU A 91 10.55 22.05 -0.40
CA GLU A 91 11.85 22.71 -0.38
C GLU A 91 12.91 21.85 0.32
N SER A 92 12.53 21.17 1.41
CA SER A 92 13.38 20.24 2.15
C SER A 92 12.62 19.02 2.65
N MET A 93 13.32 17.91 2.83
CA MET A 93 12.78 16.63 3.30
C MET A 93 13.78 15.95 4.23
N LEU A 94 13.31 15.60 5.44
CA LEU A 94 14.02 14.72 6.36
C LEU A 94 13.49 13.30 6.20
N ILE A 95 14.39 12.35 5.93
CA ILE A 95 14.07 10.93 5.86
C ILE A 95 14.68 10.25 7.09
N VAL A 96 13.81 9.66 7.91
CA VAL A 96 14.21 8.90 9.10
C VAL A 96 14.30 7.42 8.71
N GLY A 97 15.52 6.90 8.65
CA GLY A 97 15.85 5.54 8.24
C GLY A 97 16.48 5.47 6.85
N GLY A 98 17.80 5.21 6.80
CA GLY A 98 18.57 4.97 5.56
C GLY A 98 18.38 3.60 4.91
N GLY A 99 17.16 3.04 4.99
CA GLY A 99 16.81 1.81 4.28
C GLY A 99 16.57 2.05 2.78
N VAL A 100 16.37 0.97 2.03
CA VAL A 100 16.20 1.02 0.55
C VAL A 100 15.12 2.01 0.13
N ILE A 101 13.94 1.95 0.75
CA ILE A 101 12.81 2.84 0.46
C ILE A 101 13.19 4.32 0.69
N GLY A 102 13.84 4.62 1.82
CA GLY A 102 14.29 5.98 2.15
C GLY A 102 15.33 6.50 1.14
N CYS A 103 16.28 5.65 0.72
CA CYS A 103 17.26 6.02 -0.27
C CYS A 103 16.66 6.26 -1.66
N GLU A 104 15.72 5.43 -2.12
CA GLU A 104 15.04 5.60 -3.40
C GLU A 104 14.21 6.88 -3.45
N ILE A 105 13.42 7.14 -2.41
CA ILE A 105 12.64 8.39 -2.27
C ILE A 105 13.57 9.60 -2.21
N GLY A 106 14.62 9.51 -1.38
CA GLY A 106 15.59 10.59 -1.22
C GLY A 106 16.28 10.94 -2.54
N GLN A 107 16.71 9.94 -3.30
CA GLN A 107 17.28 10.14 -4.63
C GLN A 107 16.27 10.81 -5.58
N PHE A 108 15.02 10.34 -5.59
CA PHE A 108 13.97 10.90 -6.44
C PHE A 108 13.69 12.38 -6.14
N PHE A 109 13.47 12.74 -4.87
CA PHE A 109 13.20 14.14 -4.50
C PHE A 109 14.42 15.04 -4.64
N ARG A 110 15.62 14.52 -4.37
CA ARG A 110 16.86 15.27 -4.61
C ARG A 110 17.02 15.63 -6.09
N ALA A 111 16.69 14.71 -7.00
CA ALA A 111 16.72 14.99 -8.44
C ALA A 111 15.69 16.04 -8.89
N LEU A 112 14.62 16.23 -8.11
CA LEU A 112 13.59 17.26 -8.34
C LEU A 112 13.92 18.61 -7.67
N GLY A 113 15.03 18.72 -6.94
CA GLY A 113 15.51 19.96 -6.33
C GLY A 113 15.27 20.10 -4.83
N THR A 114 14.64 19.12 -4.17
CA THR A 114 14.47 19.11 -2.71
C THR A 114 15.83 18.98 -2.00
N GLU A 115 16.02 19.70 -0.90
CA GLU A 115 17.11 19.45 0.05
C GLU A 115 16.79 18.23 0.90
N VAL A 116 17.55 17.14 0.72
CA VAL A 116 17.26 15.85 1.37
C VAL A 116 18.33 15.54 2.42
N THR A 117 17.88 15.31 3.65
CA THR A 117 18.72 14.80 4.75
C THR A 117 18.21 13.42 5.17
N ILE A 118 19.11 12.44 5.27
CA ILE A 118 18.80 11.08 5.75
C ILE A 118 19.47 10.87 7.10
N VAL A 119 18.72 10.39 8.10
CA VAL A 119 19.20 10.09 9.47
C VAL A 119 18.88 8.66 9.85
#